data_AF-X0T0M2-F1
#
_entry.id   AF-X0T0M2-F1
#
_cell.length_a   1.000
_cell.length_b   1.000
_cell.length_c   1.000
_cell.angle_alpha   90.00
_cell.angle_beta   90.00
_cell.angle_gamma   90.00
#
_symmetry.space_group_name_H-M   'P 1'
#
loop_
_entity.id
_entity.type
_entity.pdbx_description
1 polymer ?
#
loop_
_entity_poly.entity_id
_entity_poly.type
_entity_poly.pdbx_seq_one_letter_code
_entity_poly.pdbx_strand_id
1 'polypeptide(L)'
;IYLMPEWNLISLPLIPEDDDITTLLGDVDGVEKVWYYDAASETWQVYNTDPAVPSDLATMETGKGYWIHMDEETFSYSDPIAPGLPQTPTPIKFSYEGQVLEPATVPPTYALVEGWNLVGLHSERSKSVNTYLRPVQGSWATLLQYDNYILFEKGDQPDDGDQGDQGAQDEEPNIEIFLGSYRTVLEDGDMRPGSGYWLYLMYPGNLVAQP
;
A
#
# COMPACT_ATOMS: atom_id res chain seq x y z
N ILE A 1 8.42 1.94 2.49
CA ILE A 1 7.04 1.44 2.71
C ILE A 1 6.95 1.04 4.17
N TYR A 2 5.85 1.37 4.87
CA TYR A 2 5.66 0.96 6.26
C TYR A 2 4.77 -0.28 6.29
N LEU A 3 5.23 -1.31 6.98
CA LEU A 3 4.52 -2.56 7.20
C LEU A 3 4.05 -2.61 8.65
N MET A 4 2.83 -3.08 8.84
CA MET A 4 2.16 -3.28 10.12
C MET A 4 2.04 -4.79 10.40
N PRO A 5 1.69 -5.21 11.62
CA PRO A 5 1.33 -6.60 11.89
C PRO A 5 0.28 -7.12 10.90
N GLU A 6 0.26 -8.42 10.66
CA GLU A 6 -0.72 -9.10 9.81
C GLU A 6 -0.65 -8.63 8.34
N TRP A 7 -1.81 -8.51 7.68
CA TRP A 7 -1.91 -8.23 6.25
C TRP A 7 -1.63 -6.77 5.90
N ASN A 8 -0.76 -6.59 4.90
CA ASN A 8 -0.43 -5.30 4.31
C ASN A 8 -0.62 -5.37 2.79
N LEU A 9 -1.37 -4.45 2.20
CA LEU A 9 -1.46 -4.32 0.75
C LEU A 9 -0.52 -3.22 0.26
N ILE A 10 0.57 -3.61 -0.39
CA ILE A 10 1.61 -2.68 -0.84
C ILE A 10 1.84 -2.80 -2.35
N SER A 11 2.65 -1.90 -2.90
CA SER A 11 3.22 -2.04 -4.24
C SER A 11 4.65 -1.49 -4.28
N LEU A 12 5.41 -1.84 -5.30
CA LEU A 12 6.74 -1.26 -5.52
C LEU A 12 6.64 -0.01 -6.41
N PRO A 13 6.90 1.20 -5.90
CA PRO A 13 6.88 2.40 -6.73
C PRO A 13 8.01 2.54 -7.75
N LEU A 14 9.09 1.76 -7.59
CA LEU A 14 10.28 1.76 -8.44
C LEU A 14 10.53 0.34 -8.97
N ILE A 15 11.19 0.24 -10.12
CA ILE A 15 11.77 -1.03 -10.60
C ILE A 15 12.92 -1.37 -9.63
N PRO A 16 12.84 -2.47 -8.85
CA PRO A 16 13.91 -2.85 -7.95
C PRO A 16 15.17 -3.24 -8.74
N GLU A 17 16.35 -3.05 -8.14
CA GLU A 17 17.61 -3.52 -8.76
C GLU A 17 17.72 -5.05 -8.78
N ASP A 18 17.12 -5.72 -7.79
CA ASP A 18 16.94 -7.16 -7.69
C ASP A 18 15.47 -7.44 -7.37
N ASP A 19 14.76 -8.10 -8.29
CA ASP A 19 13.34 -8.39 -8.18
C ASP A 19 13.03 -9.71 -7.46
N ASP A 20 14.05 -10.51 -7.09
CA ASP A 20 13.88 -11.74 -6.33
C ASP A 20 13.34 -11.43 -4.93
N ILE A 21 12.23 -12.07 -4.55
CA ILE A 21 11.53 -11.79 -3.28
C ILE A 21 12.42 -12.07 -2.06
N THR A 22 13.25 -13.12 -2.12
CA THR A 22 14.10 -13.50 -1.00
C THR A 22 15.18 -12.45 -0.75
N THR A 23 15.76 -11.89 -1.81
CA THR A 23 16.71 -10.79 -1.71
C THR A 23 16.01 -9.50 -1.30
N LEU A 24 14.89 -9.16 -1.95
CA LEU A 24 14.20 -7.89 -1.78
C LEU A 24 13.65 -7.69 -0.36
N LEU A 25 13.14 -8.76 0.26
CA LEU A 25 12.60 -8.75 1.61
C LEU A 25 13.59 -9.26 2.67
N GLY A 26 14.84 -9.55 2.29
CA GLY A 26 15.83 -10.19 3.16
C GLY A 26 16.18 -9.38 4.42
N ASP A 27 16.03 -8.05 4.37
CA ASP A 27 16.27 -7.14 5.49
C ASP A 27 14.99 -6.78 6.28
N VAL A 28 13.85 -7.41 5.97
CA VAL A 28 12.57 -7.18 6.64
C VAL A 28 12.26 -8.34 7.58
N ASP A 29 12.44 -8.12 8.88
CA ASP A 29 12.08 -9.10 9.90
C ASP A 29 10.56 -9.36 9.93
N GLY A 30 10.17 -10.62 10.19
CA GLY A 30 8.78 -10.99 10.44
C GLY A 30 7.93 -11.26 9.19
N VAL A 31 8.49 -11.26 7.97
CA VAL A 31 7.72 -11.66 6.77
C VAL A 31 7.40 -13.16 6.83
N GLU A 32 6.11 -13.50 6.73
CA GLU A 32 5.67 -14.91 6.67
C GLU A 32 5.33 -15.37 5.26
N LYS A 33 4.54 -14.57 4.54
CA LYS A 33 4.10 -14.89 3.17
C LYS A 33 3.77 -13.64 2.36
N VAL A 34 3.92 -13.75 1.06
CA VAL A 34 3.57 -12.70 0.08
C VAL A 34 2.64 -13.29 -0.97
N TRP A 35 1.50 -12.64 -1.21
CA TRP A 35 0.51 -13.08 -2.18
C TRP A 35 0.36 -12.05 -3.29
N TYR A 36 0.27 -12.55 -4.52
CA TYR A 36 -0.05 -11.78 -5.71
C TYR A 36 -1.26 -12.42 -6.40
N TYR A 37 -2.23 -11.59 -6.79
CA TYR A 37 -3.35 -12.05 -7.62
C TYR A 37 -3.04 -11.77 -9.09
N ASP A 38 -2.81 -12.84 -9.86
CA ASP A 38 -2.68 -12.77 -11.30
C ASP A 38 -4.08 -12.75 -11.93
N ALA A 39 -4.51 -11.56 -12.33
CA ALA A 39 -5.81 -11.36 -12.94
C ALA A 39 -5.97 -12.09 -14.28
N ALA A 40 -4.88 -12.29 -15.04
CA ALA A 40 -4.96 -12.94 -16.35
C ALA A 40 -5.27 -14.43 -16.27
N SER A 41 -4.78 -15.10 -15.21
CA SER A 41 -5.11 -16.50 -14.92
C SER A 41 -6.21 -16.66 -13.87
N GLU A 42 -6.64 -15.57 -13.23
CA GLU A 42 -7.55 -15.53 -12.09
C GLU A 42 -7.06 -16.38 -10.89
N THR A 43 -5.74 -16.47 -10.70
CA THR A 43 -5.14 -17.29 -9.65
C THR A 43 -4.29 -16.48 -8.67
N TRP A 44 -4.11 -17.02 -7.47
CA TRP A 44 -3.17 -16.52 -6.49
C TRP A 44 -1.82 -17.20 -6.66
N GLN A 45 -0.76 -16.40 -6.69
CA GLN A 45 0.62 -16.83 -6.55
C GLN A 45 1.10 -16.45 -5.15
N VAL A 46 1.87 -17.33 -4.52
CA VAL A 46 2.28 -17.24 -3.12
C VAL A 46 3.77 -17.49 -2.98
N TYR A 47 4.40 -16.65 -2.17
CA TYR A 47 5.71 -16.88 -1.58
C TYR A 47 5.53 -17.15 -0.08
N ASN A 48 6.22 -18.17 0.44
CA ASN A 48 6.27 -18.49 1.86
C ASN A 48 7.73 -18.49 2.34
N THR A 49 7.99 -17.93 3.51
CA THR A 49 9.32 -18.03 4.14
C THR A 49 9.59 -19.39 4.78
N ASP A 50 8.54 -20.16 5.09
CA ASP A 50 8.67 -21.57 5.47
C ASP A 50 9.00 -22.44 4.23
N PRO A 51 10.22 -23.01 4.13
CA PRO A 51 10.62 -23.81 2.98
C PRO A 51 9.84 -25.13 2.83
N ALA A 52 9.10 -25.56 3.85
CA ALA A 52 8.22 -26.72 3.78
C ALA A 52 6.93 -26.43 3.00
N VAL A 53 6.56 -25.16 2.81
CA VAL A 53 5.37 -24.74 2.07
C VAL A 53 5.78 -24.33 0.64
N PRO A 54 5.21 -24.94 -0.40
CA PRO A 54 5.53 -24.57 -1.78
C PRO A 54 5.28 -23.09 -2.05
N SER A 55 6.18 -22.49 -2.82
CA SER A 55 6.05 -21.12 -3.34
C SER A 55 6.05 -21.16 -4.87
N ASP A 56 5.15 -20.40 -5.49
CA ASP A 56 5.05 -20.20 -6.94
C ASP A 56 5.16 -18.72 -7.35
N LEU A 57 5.28 -17.81 -6.38
CA LEU A 57 5.72 -16.43 -6.58
C LEU A 57 7.21 -16.31 -6.24
N ALA A 58 8.03 -15.89 -7.20
CA ALA A 58 9.48 -15.73 -7.02
C ALA A 58 9.94 -14.27 -7.08
N THR A 59 9.20 -13.40 -7.77
CA THR A 59 9.60 -12.00 -8.00
C THR A 59 8.54 -11.00 -7.59
N MET A 60 9.00 -9.81 -7.18
CA MET A 60 8.16 -8.64 -6.93
C MET A 60 8.53 -7.52 -7.90
N GLU A 61 7.55 -7.05 -8.68
CA GLU A 61 7.74 -6.07 -9.72
C GLU A 61 6.90 -4.82 -9.47
N THR A 62 7.36 -3.68 -9.95
CA THR A 62 6.57 -2.45 -9.95
C THR A 62 5.33 -2.57 -10.84
N GLY A 63 4.30 -1.77 -10.55
CA GLY A 63 3.00 -1.79 -11.26
C GLY A 63 2.02 -2.87 -10.77
N LYS A 64 2.49 -3.86 -10.00
CA LYS A 64 1.67 -4.87 -9.33
C LYS A 64 1.43 -4.49 -7.86
N GLY A 65 0.29 -4.94 -7.31
CA GLY A 65 0.04 -4.90 -5.87
C GLY A 65 0.33 -6.26 -5.22
N TYR A 66 0.76 -6.26 -3.96
CA TYR A 66 1.12 -7.46 -3.21
C TYR A 66 0.54 -7.41 -1.81
N TRP A 67 0.00 -8.53 -1.35
CA TRP A 67 -0.34 -8.75 0.04
C TRP A 67 0.87 -9.32 0.76
N ILE A 68 1.34 -8.68 1.82
CA ILE A 68 2.40 -9.18 2.68
C ILE A 68 1.80 -9.46 4.05
N HIS A 69 1.98 -10.68 4.55
CA HIS A 69 1.63 -11.04 5.92
C HIS A 69 2.86 -10.94 6.80
N MET A 70 2.74 -10.18 7.88
CA MET A 70 3.79 -10.00 8.89
C MET A 70 3.41 -10.72 10.18
N ASP A 71 4.37 -11.40 10.79
CA ASP A 71 4.25 -12.00 12.11
C ASP A 71 4.08 -10.91 13.17
N GLU A 72 2.92 -10.91 13.84
CA GLU A 72 2.60 -9.96 14.90
C GLU A 72 3.63 -9.97 16.05
N GLU A 73 4.25 -11.11 16.36
CA GLU A 73 5.22 -11.23 17.45
C GLU A 73 6.52 -10.45 17.19
N THR A 74 6.78 -10.06 15.93
CA THR A 74 7.96 -9.26 15.56
C THR A 74 7.81 -7.78 15.96
N PHE A 75 6.59 -7.31 16.22
CA PHE A 75 6.32 -5.88 16.43
C PHE A 75 6.40 -5.46 17.90
N SER A 76 6.98 -4.28 18.14
CA SER A 76 6.92 -3.62 19.44
C SER A 76 5.68 -2.72 19.54
N TYR A 77 5.00 -2.76 20.67
CA TYR A 77 3.79 -1.97 20.92
C TYR A 77 4.04 -0.83 21.92
N SER A 78 3.55 0.36 21.60
CA SER A 78 3.50 1.49 22.53
C SER A 78 2.20 1.50 23.32
N ASP A 79 2.24 2.12 24.50
CA ASP A 79 1.04 2.35 25.31
C ASP A 79 -0.03 3.14 24.51
N PRO A 80 -1.32 2.93 24.83
CA PRO A 80 -2.40 3.68 24.20
C PRO A 80 -2.25 5.18 24.40
N ILE A 81 -2.60 5.96 23.37
CA ILE A 81 -2.52 7.42 23.42
C ILE A 81 -3.58 8.07 24.33
N ALA A 82 -4.63 7.32 24.70
CA ALA A 82 -5.64 7.70 25.67
C ALA A 82 -6.30 6.45 26.31
N PRO A 83 -6.89 6.56 27.51
CA PRO A 83 -7.63 5.47 28.13
C PRO A 83 -8.77 4.97 27.22
N GLY A 84 -8.85 3.65 27.02
CA GLY A 84 -9.88 3.03 26.17
C GLY A 84 -9.49 2.84 24.70
N LEU A 85 -8.33 3.34 24.28
CA LEU A 85 -7.76 3.05 22.95
C LEU A 85 -6.86 1.80 22.98
N PRO A 86 -6.70 1.10 21.84
CA PRO A 86 -5.76 -0.02 21.74
C PRO A 86 -4.30 0.45 21.81
N GLN A 87 -3.40 -0.50 22.10
CA GLN A 87 -1.96 -0.28 21.91
C GLN A 87 -1.64 -0.08 20.43
N THR A 88 -0.56 0.64 20.15
CA THR A 88 -0.15 0.96 18.78
C THR A 88 1.13 0.21 18.41
N PRO A 89 1.13 -0.65 17.37
CA PRO A 89 2.35 -1.28 16.89
C PRO A 89 3.26 -0.25 16.22
N THR A 90 4.57 -0.40 16.43
CA THR A 90 5.59 0.40 15.75
C THR A 90 5.80 -0.16 14.34
N PRO A 91 5.57 0.60 13.26
CA PRO A 91 5.69 0.09 11.91
C PRO A 91 7.13 -0.33 11.57
N ILE A 92 7.29 -1.43 10.85
CA ILE A 92 8.57 -1.84 10.27
C ILE A 92 8.73 -1.15 8.92
N LYS A 93 9.89 -0.53 8.68
CA LYS A 93 10.17 0.18 7.44
C LYS A 93 10.83 -0.75 6.43
N PHE A 94 10.08 -1.19 5.42
CA PHE A 94 10.62 -1.82 4.23
C PHE A 94 11.19 -0.77 3.27
N SER A 95 12.48 -0.89 2.93
CA SER A 95 13.19 -0.04 1.97
C SER A 95 13.94 -0.91 0.98
N TYR A 96 14.04 -0.46 -0.27
CA TYR A 96 14.80 -1.12 -1.33
C TYR A 96 15.34 -0.06 -2.28
N GLU A 97 16.39 -0.40 -3.03
CA GLU A 97 16.95 0.45 -4.09
C GLU A 97 16.34 0.08 -5.45
N GLY A 98 16.15 1.09 -6.29
CA GLY A 98 15.50 0.92 -7.57
C GLY A 98 15.48 2.20 -8.40
N GLN A 99 14.96 2.09 -9.61
CA GLN A 99 14.87 3.18 -10.57
C GLN A 99 13.46 3.30 -11.14
N VAL A 100 13.05 4.53 -11.47
CA VAL A 100 11.74 4.76 -12.10
C VAL A 100 11.74 4.26 -13.54
N LEU A 101 12.83 4.49 -14.26
CA LEU A 101 12.96 4.07 -15.65
C LEU A 101 14.41 3.70 -15.91
N GLU A 102 14.61 2.61 -16.63
CA GLU A 102 15.93 2.29 -17.15
C GLU A 102 16.34 3.29 -18.23
N PRO A 103 17.59 3.77 -18.25
CA PRO A 103 18.08 4.65 -19.30
C PRO A 103 17.94 4.02 -20.69
N ALA A 104 17.42 4.81 -21.65
CA ALA A 104 17.25 4.41 -23.04
C ALA A 104 16.28 3.24 -23.30
N THR A 105 15.38 2.93 -22.36
CA THR A 105 14.27 1.98 -22.58
C THR A 105 12.93 2.69 -22.76
N VAL A 106 11.95 1.96 -23.29
CA VAL A 106 10.56 2.44 -23.33
C VAL A 106 9.93 2.28 -21.94
N PRO A 107 9.05 3.21 -21.52
CA PRO A 107 8.34 3.06 -20.25
C PRO A 107 7.61 1.72 -20.16
N PRO A 108 7.71 1.00 -19.02
CA PRO A 108 6.98 -0.23 -18.79
C PRO A 108 5.48 -0.05 -19.01
N THR A 109 4.84 -1.11 -19.51
CA THR A 109 3.38 -1.17 -19.71
C THR A 109 2.84 -2.38 -18.96
N TYR A 110 1.77 -2.18 -18.20
CA TYR A 110 1.12 -3.19 -17.38
C TYR A 110 -0.23 -3.54 -18.00
N ALA A 111 -0.34 -4.77 -18.50
CA ALA A 111 -1.59 -5.27 -19.05
C ALA A 111 -2.63 -5.44 -17.94
N LEU A 112 -3.85 -5.00 -18.23
CA LEU A 112 -5.00 -5.13 -17.36
C LEU A 112 -6.09 -5.92 -18.08
N VAL A 113 -6.72 -6.84 -17.37
CA VAL A 113 -7.83 -7.64 -17.89
C VAL A 113 -9.16 -7.14 -17.34
N GLU A 114 -10.26 -7.57 -17.96
CA GLU A 114 -11.59 -7.36 -17.40
C GLU A 114 -11.69 -8.05 -16.02
N GLY A 115 -12.35 -7.39 -15.06
CA GLY A 115 -12.46 -7.87 -13.68
C GLY A 115 -11.44 -7.22 -12.73
N TRP A 116 -11.14 -7.93 -11.63
CA TRP A 116 -10.27 -7.43 -10.57
C TRP A 116 -8.79 -7.55 -10.97
N ASN A 117 -8.05 -6.46 -10.82
CA ASN A 117 -6.61 -6.40 -11.03
C ASN A 117 -5.95 -5.86 -9.76
N LEU A 118 -4.89 -6.53 -9.31
CA LEU A 118 -4.10 -6.10 -8.15
C LEU A 118 -2.93 -5.25 -8.63
N VAL A 119 -3.04 -3.94 -8.48
CA VAL A 119 -2.18 -2.95 -9.15
C VAL A 119 -1.44 -2.06 -8.17
N GLY A 120 -0.32 -1.51 -8.65
CA GLY A 120 0.52 -0.55 -7.94
C GLY A 120 0.73 0.74 -8.73
N LEU A 121 1.05 1.81 -8.02
CA LEU A 121 1.50 3.05 -8.62
C LEU A 121 2.99 2.94 -8.96
N HIS A 122 3.35 2.98 -10.24
CA HIS A 122 4.74 3.16 -10.66
C HIS A 122 5.04 4.66 -10.78
N SER A 123 5.52 5.25 -9.68
CA SER A 123 5.92 6.67 -9.57
C SER A 123 6.56 6.93 -8.21
N GLU A 124 7.55 7.83 -8.14
CA GLU A 124 8.12 8.34 -6.88
C GLU A 124 7.19 9.29 -6.12
N ARG A 125 6.21 9.84 -6.84
CA ARG A 125 5.29 10.85 -6.33
C ARG A 125 3.86 10.38 -6.41
N SER A 126 3.04 10.82 -5.47
CA SER A 126 1.60 10.63 -5.56
C SER A 126 1.04 11.23 -6.85
N LYS A 127 0.03 10.56 -7.41
CA LYS A 127 -0.68 11.01 -8.61
C LYS A 127 -2.17 10.86 -8.37
N SER A 128 -2.97 11.80 -8.88
CA SER A 128 -4.40 11.61 -8.85
C SER A 128 -4.80 10.40 -9.69
N VAL A 129 -5.88 9.72 -9.28
CA VAL A 129 -6.44 8.57 -10.00
C VAL A 129 -6.70 8.92 -11.46
N ASN A 130 -7.30 10.09 -11.72
CA ASN A 130 -7.55 10.59 -13.07
C ASN A 130 -6.29 10.73 -13.93
N THR A 131 -5.16 11.07 -13.32
CA THR A 131 -3.88 11.22 -14.04
C THR A 131 -3.29 9.85 -14.38
N TYR A 132 -3.21 8.97 -13.38
CA TYR A 132 -2.54 7.67 -13.54
C TYR A 132 -3.39 6.68 -14.35
N LEU A 133 -4.69 6.58 -14.07
CA LEU A 133 -5.63 5.69 -14.76
C LEU A 133 -6.20 6.27 -16.06
N ARG A 134 -5.71 7.43 -16.52
CA ARG A 134 -6.11 8.03 -17.80
C ARG A 134 -6.11 7.04 -18.99
N PRO A 135 -5.13 6.12 -19.15
CA PRO A 135 -5.12 5.16 -20.25
C PRO A 135 -6.33 4.21 -20.28
N VAL A 136 -6.97 3.99 -19.14
CA VAL A 136 -8.15 3.12 -19.00
C VAL A 136 -9.40 3.90 -18.60
N GLN A 137 -9.41 5.21 -18.84
CA GLN A 137 -10.54 6.08 -18.49
C GLN A 137 -11.84 5.59 -19.17
N GLY A 138 -12.91 5.47 -18.39
CA GLY A 138 -14.19 4.92 -18.85
C GLY A 138 -14.23 3.40 -18.99
N SER A 139 -13.10 2.71 -18.78
CA SER A 139 -13.00 1.24 -18.77
C SER A 139 -12.93 0.65 -17.37
N TRP A 140 -12.73 1.45 -16.33
CA TRP A 140 -12.73 0.99 -14.93
C TRP A 140 -13.96 1.47 -14.16
N ALA A 141 -14.35 0.73 -13.11
CA ALA A 141 -15.56 1.00 -12.32
C ALA A 141 -15.26 1.35 -10.86
N THR A 142 -14.26 0.71 -10.25
CA THR A 142 -13.89 1.00 -8.85
C THR A 142 -12.40 0.84 -8.63
N LEU A 143 -11.87 1.65 -7.71
CA LEU A 143 -10.51 1.57 -7.20
C LEU A 143 -10.58 1.53 -5.67
N LEU A 144 -10.06 0.47 -5.07
CA LEU A 144 -10.03 0.29 -3.63
C LEU A 144 -8.59 0.34 -3.13
N GLN A 145 -8.38 1.11 -2.06
CA GLN A 145 -7.14 1.09 -1.28
C GLN A 145 -7.41 0.35 0.02
N TYR A 146 -6.44 -0.42 0.48
CA TYR A 146 -6.44 -0.99 1.82
C TYR A 146 -5.51 -0.16 2.70
N ASP A 147 -6.05 0.36 3.80
CA ASP A 147 -5.35 1.27 4.69
C ASP A 147 -4.53 0.49 5.72
N ASN A 148 -3.28 0.19 5.34
CA ASN A 148 -2.31 -0.50 6.21
C ASN A 148 -1.98 0.32 7.45
N TYR A 149 -1.79 1.63 7.27
CA TYR A 149 -1.20 2.54 8.25
C TYR A 149 -1.84 3.92 8.14
N ILE A 150 -2.17 4.51 9.29
CA ILE A 150 -2.60 5.91 9.38
C ILE A 150 -1.47 6.69 10.06
N LEU A 151 -0.98 7.73 9.36
CA LEU A 151 -0.10 8.73 9.96
C LEU A 151 -0.96 9.79 10.62
N PHE A 152 -0.85 9.94 11.94
CA PHE A 152 -1.38 11.11 12.62
C PHE A 152 -0.43 12.28 12.37
N GLU A 153 -0.80 13.20 11.49
CA GLU A 153 -0.17 14.51 11.48
C GLU A 153 -0.59 15.23 12.76
N LYS A 154 0.32 15.33 13.73
CA LYS A 154 0.10 16.19 14.89
C LYS A 154 0.00 17.61 14.33
N GLY A 155 -1.22 18.13 14.22
CA GLY A 155 -1.43 19.52 13.84
C GLY A 155 -0.57 20.40 14.74
N ASP A 156 0.15 21.36 14.15
CA ASP A 156 0.88 22.37 14.89
C ASP A 156 -0.09 23.04 15.86
N GLN A 157 -0.05 22.64 17.12
CA GLN A 157 -0.81 23.28 18.18
C GLN A 157 -0.18 24.66 18.35
N PRO A 158 -0.90 25.76 18.09
CA PRO A 158 -0.32 27.09 18.26
C PRO A 158 0.04 27.25 19.74
N ASP A 159 1.31 27.57 19.96
CA ASP A 159 1.89 27.86 21.27
C ASP A 159 1.19 29.08 21.89
N ASP A 160 0.61 28.84 23.07
CA ASP A 160 0.05 29.70 24.11
C ASP A 160 -0.25 31.19 23.84
N GLY A 161 -1.51 31.54 24.11
CA GLY A 161 -1.96 32.91 24.35
C GLY A 161 -3.30 32.94 25.09
N ASP A 162 -3.26 32.77 26.40
CA ASP A 162 -4.25 33.13 27.43
C ASP A 162 -5.61 33.74 26.97
N GLN A 163 -6.72 33.03 27.24
CA GLN A 163 -7.92 33.60 27.87
C GLN A 163 -9.03 32.57 28.14
N GLY A 164 -9.44 32.47 29.41
CA GLY A 164 -10.85 32.55 29.80
C GLY A 164 -11.72 31.29 29.73
N ASP A 165 -12.05 30.79 30.92
CA ASP A 165 -13.21 29.94 31.26
C ASP A 165 -14.49 30.25 30.47
N GLN A 166 -14.93 29.31 29.61
CA GLN A 166 -16.34 28.95 29.40
C GLN A 166 -16.43 27.47 29.04
N GLY A 167 -17.19 26.71 29.83
CA GLY A 167 -17.51 25.30 29.56
C GLY A 167 -18.13 25.10 28.18
N ALA A 168 -17.37 24.50 27.28
CA ALA A 168 -17.89 23.64 26.24
C ALA A 168 -17.75 22.20 26.75
N GLN A 169 -18.78 21.37 26.59
CA GLN A 169 -18.58 19.94 26.70
C GLN A 169 -17.55 19.59 25.64
N ASP A 170 -16.37 19.15 26.07
CA ASP A 170 -15.35 18.56 25.23
C ASP A 170 -15.97 17.29 24.64
N GLU A 171 -16.72 17.43 23.55
CA GLU A 171 -16.94 16.33 22.62
C GLU A 171 -15.56 16.06 22.02
N GLU A 172 -14.78 15.21 22.69
CA GLU A 172 -13.58 14.63 22.11
C GLU A 172 -13.97 14.13 20.72
N PRO A 173 -13.29 14.57 19.64
CA PRO A 173 -13.60 14.06 18.33
C PRO A 173 -13.48 12.53 18.41
N ASN A 174 -14.53 11.82 18.01
CA ASN A 174 -14.43 10.38 17.77
C ASN A 174 -13.42 10.18 16.64
N ILE A 175 -12.15 10.04 17.00
CA ILE A 175 -11.10 9.66 16.07
C ILE A 175 -11.28 8.17 15.83
N GLU A 176 -12.08 7.82 14.83
CA GLU A 176 -12.17 6.46 14.36
C GLU A 176 -10.90 6.12 13.58
N ILE A 177 -10.10 5.22 14.14
CA ILE A 177 -8.86 4.73 13.54
C ILE A 177 -9.21 3.52 12.68
N PHE A 178 -9.16 3.70 11.37
CA PHE A 178 -9.43 2.63 10.40
C PHE A 178 -8.13 1.98 9.92
N LEU A 179 -7.62 1.02 10.68
CA LEU A 179 -6.53 0.14 10.24
C LEU A 179 -7.13 -1.16 9.70
N GLY A 180 -6.56 -1.65 8.60
CA GLY A 180 -6.94 -2.94 8.04
C GLY A 180 -8.31 -2.95 7.36
N SER A 181 -8.76 -1.81 6.84
CA SER A 181 -10.03 -1.66 6.12
C SER A 181 -9.82 -1.18 4.68
N TYR A 182 -10.80 -1.47 3.83
CA TYR A 182 -10.85 -0.91 2.48
C TYR A 182 -11.56 0.43 2.46
N ARG A 183 -11.07 1.32 1.60
CA ARG A 183 -11.76 2.53 1.17
C ARG A 183 -11.77 2.65 -0.34
N THR A 184 -12.80 3.28 -0.88
CA THR A 184 -12.84 3.67 -2.29
C THR A 184 -11.99 4.92 -2.50
N VAL A 185 -11.13 4.91 -3.52
CA VAL A 185 -10.38 6.09 -3.96
C VAL A 185 -11.08 6.67 -5.17
N LEU A 186 -11.58 7.89 -5.04
CA LEU A 186 -12.29 8.61 -6.10
C LEU A 186 -11.31 9.13 -7.17
N GLU A 187 -11.86 9.54 -8.31
CA GLU A 187 -11.06 9.99 -9.46
C GLU A 187 -10.16 11.21 -9.17
N ASP A 188 -10.59 12.09 -8.27
CA ASP A 188 -9.86 13.25 -7.77
C ASP A 188 -8.98 12.93 -6.55
N GLY A 189 -9.09 11.71 -6.01
CA GLY A 189 -8.22 11.20 -4.95
C GLY A 189 -6.83 10.83 -5.46
N ASP A 190 -5.91 10.65 -4.50
CA ASP A 190 -4.50 10.35 -4.79
C ASP A 190 -4.19 8.86 -4.65
N MET A 191 -3.52 8.33 -5.66
CA MET A 191 -2.72 7.11 -5.56
C MET A 191 -1.35 7.46 -4.98
N ARG A 192 -0.90 6.70 -3.99
CA ARG A 192 0.32 6.96 -3.21
C ARG A 192 1.40 5.92 -3.53
N PRO A 193 2.67 6.32 -3.65
CA PRO A 193 3.78 5.39 -3.78
C PRO A 193 3.82 4.41 -2.62
N GLY A 194 4.02 3.12 -2.91
CA GLY A 194 4.10 2.08 -1.88
C GLY A 194 2.75 1.45 -1.49
N SER A 195 1.62 2.04 -1.87
CA SER A 195 0.28 1.47 -1.62
C SER A 195 -0.12 0.50 -2.73
N GLY A 196 -0.73 -0.63 -2.38
CA GLY A 196 -1.38 -1.50 -3.37
C GLY A 196 -2.87 -1.16 -3.51
N TYR A 197 -3.44 -1.50 -4.66
CA TYR A 197 -4.81 -1.17 -5.00
C TYR A 197 -5.52 -2.34 -5.68
N TRP A 198 -6.81 -2.50 -5.39
CA TRP A 198 -7.70 -3.31 -6.21
C TRP A 198 -8.41 -2.42 -7.22
N LEU A 199 -8.18 -2.68 -8.50
CA LEU A 199 -8.82 -1.99 -9.61
C LEU A 199 -9.77 -2.95 -10.32
N TYR A 200 -11.05 -2.59 -10.43
CA TYR A 200 -12.01 -3.35 -11.22
C TYR A 200 -12.17 -2.72 -12.61
N LEU A 201 -11.88 -3.47 -13.67
CA LEU A 201 -12.12 -3.07 -15.05
C LEU A 201 -13.37 -3.72 -15.64
N MET A 202 -14.13 -2.92 -16.39
CA MET A 202 -15.21 -3.38 -17.25
C MET A 202 -14.71 -3.80 -18.64
N TYR A 203 -13.55 -3.28 -19.07
CA TYR A 203 -12.91 -3.65 -20.33
C TYR A 203 -11.39 -3.72 -20.15
N PRO A 204 -10.69 -4.66 -20.81
CA PRO A 204 -9.24 -4.78 -20.70
C PRO A 204 -8.53 -3.54 -21.21
N GLY A 205 -7.32 -3.29 -20.72
CA GLY A 205 -6.55 -2.10 -21.04
C GLY A 205 -5.09 -2.23 -20.66
N ASN A 206 -4.37 -1.11 -20.70
CA ASN A 206 -2.96 -1.08 -20.29
C ASN A 206 -2.70 0.17 -19.46
N LEU A 207 -1.97 0.04 -18.36
CA LEU A 207 -1.33 1.17 -17.70
C LEU A 207 0.06 1.35 -18.27
N VAL A 208 0.48 2.59 -18.42
CA VAL A 208 1.86 2.92 -18.80
C VAL A 208 2.49 3.58 -17.59
N ALA A 209 3.74 3.20 -17.28
CA ALA A 209 4.51 3.87 -16.24
C ALA A 209 4.49 5.39 -16.49
N GLN A 210 4.11 6.13 -15.46
CA GLN A 210 4.12 7.58 -15.50
C GLN A 210 5.15 8.04 -14.47
N PRO A 211 6.43 8.26 -14.85
CA PRO A 211 7.40 8.91 -13.99
C PRO A 211 6.97 10.33 -13.57
#